data_AF-A0AAV9HU59-F1
#
_entry.id   AF-A0AAV9HU59-F1
#
_cell.length_a   1.000
_cell.length_b   1.000
_cell.length_c   1.000
_cell.angle_alpha   90.00
_cell.angle_beta   90.00
_cell.angle_gamma   90.00
#
_symmetry.space_group_name_H-M   'P 1'
#
loop_
_entity.id
_entity.type
_entity.pdbx_description
1 polymer ?
#
loop_
_entity_poly.entity_id
_entity_poly.type
_entity_poly.pdbx_seq_one_letter_code
_entity_poly.pdbx_strand_id
1 'polypeptide(L)'
;MHFSTVISLLSIVAGVAVAAPGGEVESSPALPVPFVEPEVEEAANLTKRACSYNGCKCNSRKKQLTVCGNCVWSDNGAYVVTTKRKADHIFECSPSGNCCDYGYASDCGSASARCKVN
;
A
#
# COMPACT_ATOMS: atom_id res chain seq x y z
N MET A 1 -27.44 -33.30 10.56
CA MET A 1 -28.20 -32.35 11.41
C MET A 1 -27.18 -31.31 11.87
N HIS A 2 -27.14 -30.05 11.48
CA HIS A 2 -28.12 -29.10 10.96
C HIS A 2 -27.44 -28.20 9.90
N PHE A 3 -28.15 -27.92 8.81
CA PHE A 3 -27.90 -26.78 7.94
C PHE A 3 -28.39 -25.51 8.65
N SER A 4 -27.67 -24.39 8.53
CA SER A 4 -28.22 -23.08 8.87
C SER A 4 -27.75 -22.05 7.85
N THR A 5 -28.54 -21.93 6.81
CA THR A 5 -28.63 -20.78 5.91
C THR A 5 -29.28 -19.61 6.63
N VAL A 6 -28.68 -18.42 6.58
CA VAL A 6 -29.43 -17.17 6.76
C VAL A 6 -28.95 -16.15 5.72
N ILE A 7 -29.91 -15.78 4.87
CA ILE A 7 -29.89 -14.78 3.80
C ILE A 7 -30.40 -13.45 4.39
N SER A 8 -29.75 -12.32 4.12
CA SER A 8 -30.31 -10.94 4.14
C SER A 8 -29.16 -9.93 4.12
N LEU A 9 -29.19 -8.77 3.47
CA LEU A 9 -30.22 -8.02 2.74
C LEU A 9 -29.48 -7.00 1.86
N LEU A 10 -29.94 -6.81 0.61
CA LEU A 10 -29.52 -5.72 -0.28
C LEU A 10 -29.93 -4.35 0.32
N SER A 11 -29.14 -3.32 0.08
CA SER A 11 -29.61 -1.93 0.11
C SER A 11 -28.89 -1.13 -0.98
N ILE A 12 -29.67 -0.79 -2.02
CA ILE A 12 -29.32 0.10 -3.11
C ILE A 12 -29.70 1.51 -2.66
N VAL A 13 -28.81 2.49 -2.83
CA VAL A 13 -29.17 3.90 -2.81
C VAL A 13 -28.65 4.57 -4.07
N ALA A 14 -29.58 5.20 -4.78
CA ALA A 14 -29.42 5.89 -6.05
C ALA A 14 -29.43 7.41 -5.85
N GLY A 15 -28.84 8.13 -6.80
CA GLY A 15 -29.04 9.57 -7.03
C GLY A 15 -27.78 10.41 -6.85
N VAL A 16 -27.52 11.49 -7.59
CA VAL A 16 -28.27 12.22 -8.63
C VAL A 16 -27.22 12.95 -9.50
N ALA A 17 -27.44 13.00 -10.82
CA ALA A 17 -26.65 13.78 -11.76
C ALA A 17 -27.10 15.26 -11.77
N VAL A 18 -26.14 16.19 -11.89
CA VAL A 18 -26.43 17.60 -12.23
C VAL A 18 -25.46 18.03 -13.33
N ALA A 19 -26.00 18.66 -14.37
CA ALA A 19 -25.31 19.04 -15.60
C ALA A 19 -25.26 20.57 -15.80
N ALA A 20 -24.23 21.00 -16.55
CA ALA A 20 -24.06 22.25 -17.35
C ALA A 20 -23.86 23.60 -16.59
N PRO A 21 -23.28 24.65 -17.21
CA PRO A 21 -22.81 24.86 -18.60
C PRO A 21 -21.27 25.02 -18.71
N GLY A 22 -20.58 24.91 -19.85
CA GLY A 22 -20.88 25.47 -21.17
C GLY A 22 -20.38 26.91 -21.26
N GLY A 23 -19.07 27.13 -21.08
CA GLY A 23 -18.41 28.44 -21.16
C GLY A 23 -17.35 28.43 -22.25
N GLU A 24 -17.75 28.85 -23.44
CA GLU A 24 -16.86 29.27 -24.53
C GLU A 24 -16.46 30.74 -24.28
N VAL A 25 -15.17 31.02 -24.22
CA VAL A 25 -14.63 32.35 -24.56
C VAL A 25 -13.23 32.18 -25.10
N GLU A 26 -13.12 32.56 -26.38
CA GLU A 26 -11.92 32.71 -27.18
C GLU A 26 -11.19 34.01 -26.80
N SER A 27 -9.87 34.02 -27.03
CA SER A 27 -9.00 35.19 -27.28
C SER A 27 -8.03 35.67 -26.17
N SER A 28 -6.76 35.25 -26.36
CA SER A 28 -5.41 35.87 -26.17
C SER A 28 -5.28 37.35 -25.74
N PRO A 29 -4.12 37.89 -25.25
CA PRO A 29 -2.79 37.31 -24.98
C PRO A 29 -2.16 37.64 -23.58
N ALA A 30 -0.97 37.05 -23.37
CA ALA A 30 0.04 37.12 -22.28
C ALA A 30 0.16 38.36 -21.36
N LEU A 31 0.56 38.14 -20.09
CA LEU A 31 1.62 38.79 -19.26
C LEU A 31 1.55 38.31 -17.78
N PRO A 32 2.53 38.64 -16.91
CA PRO A 32 3.55 37.77 -16.32
C PRO A 32 3.08 36.79 -15.21
N VAL A 33 3.75 35.63 -15.10
CA VAL A 33 3.53 34.61 -14.05
C VAL A 33 3.90 35.15 -12.65
N PRO A 34 2.97 35.24 -11.69
CA PRO A 34 3.34 35.23 -10.29
C PRO A 34 3.64 33.79 -9.89
N PHE A 35 4.86 33.56 -9.39
CA PHE A 35 5.25 32.33 -8.73
C PHE A 35 4.45 32.23 -7.42
N VAL A 36 3.30 31.58 -7.49
CA VAL A 36 2.61 31.09 -6.30
C VAL A 36 3.02 29.64 -6.19
N GLU A 37 3.85 29.32 -5.21
CA GLU A 37 3.97 27.95 -4.70
C GLU A 37 2.65 27.64 -3.99
N PRO A 38 1.78 26.78 -4.53
CA PRO A 38 0.84 26.11 -3.66
C PRO A 38 1.63 25.06 -2.91
N GLU A 39 1.97 25.39 -1.66
CA GLU A 39 2.22 24.44 -0.59
C GLU A 39 0.93 23.62 -0.41
N VAL A 40 0.66 22.69 -1.32
CA VAL A 40 -0.37 21.70 -1.10
C VAL A 40 0.27 20.69 -0.15
N GLU A 41 0.16 20.96 1.14
CA GLU A 41 0.07 19.91 2.15
C GLU A 41 -1.14 19.03 1.78
N GLU A 42 -0.98 18.22 0.74
CA GLU A 42 -1.83 17.07 0.52
C GLU A 42 -1.37 16.06 1.56
N ALA A 43 -1.81 16.28 2.80
CA ALA A 43 -2.06 15.21 3.73
C ALA A 43 -3.14 14.34 3.08
N ALA A 44 -2.72 13.59 2.05
CA ALA A 44 -3.47 12.55 1.41
C ALA A 44 -4.07 11.76 2.57
N ASN A 45 -5.38 11.55 2.52
CA ASN A 45 -6.08 10.70 3.47
C ASN A 45 -5.53 9.27 3.31
N LEU A 46 -4.36 9.02 3.89
CA LEU A 46 -3.65 7.75 3.84
C LEU A 46 -4.47 6.83 4.71
N THR A 47 -5.40 6.12 4.07
CA THR A 47 -6.13 5.01 4.70
C THR A 47 -5.13 4.15 5.45
N LYS A 48 -5.38 3.98 6.76
CA LYS A 48 -4.55 3.14 7.61
C LYS A 48 -4.49 1.77 6.97
N ARG A 49 -3.31 1.40 6.47
CA ARG A 49 -3.10 0.07 5.89
C ARG A 49 -3.38 -0.97 6.96
N ALA A 50 -4.11 -2.02 6.61
CA ALA A 50 -4.44 -3.16 7.49
C ALA A 50 -3.18 -3.99 7.76
N CYS A 51 -2.25 -3.41 8.51
CA CYS A 51 -0.97 -4.00 8.82
C CYS A 51 -1.02 -4.60 10.23
N SER A 52 -0.57 -5.85 10.36
CA SER A 52 -0.52 -6.56 11.64
C SER A 52 0.88 -6.45 12.26
N TYR A 53 0.99 -5.71 13.37
CA TYR A 53 2.20 -5.67 14.19
C TYR A 53 2.27 -6.94 15.06
N ASN A 54 2.50 -8.08 14.43
CA ASN A 54 2.59 -9.37 15.12
C ASN A 54 3.89 -9.54 15.93
N GLY A 55 4.78 -8.54 15.95
CA GLY A 55 6.12 -8.62 16.55
C GLY A 55 7.19 -9.20 15.62
N CYS A 56 6.95 -9.21 14.32
CA CYS A 56 7.96 -9.58 13.34
C CYS A 56 9.18 -8.65 13.40
N LYS A 57 10.32 -9.17 12.95
CA LYS A 57 11.57 -8.44 12.85
C LYS A 57 12.15 -8.59 11.45
N CYS A 58 12.88 -7.58 11.00
CA CYS A 58 13.65 -7.61 9.76
C CYS A 58 15.09 -7.19 9.99
N ASN A 59 16.00 -7.77 9.21
CA ASN A 59 17.28 -7.16 8.89
C ASN A 59 17.07 -6.20 7.72
N SER A 60 16.70 -4.96 8.03
CA SER A 60 16.40 -3.92 7.04
C SER A 60 17.61 -3.08 6.63
N ARG A 61 18.79 -3.33 7.23
CA ARG A 61 20.03 -2.57 6.98
C ARG A 61 19.85 -1.05 7.08
N LYS A 62 19.04 -0.59 8.05
CA LYS A 62 18.69 0.83 8.28
C LYS A 62 17.89 1.48 7.14
N LYS A 63 17.25 0.68 6.27
CA LYS A 63 16.38 1.17 5.19
C LYS A 63 14.93 0.79 5.46
N GLN A 64 13.99 1.54 4.87
CA GLN A 64 12.60 1.11 4.77
C GLN A 64 12.49 0.12 3.60
N LEU A 65 11.94 -1.07 3.81
CA LEU A 65 11.80 -2.09 2.77
C LEU A 65 10.38 -2.63 2.72
N THR A 66 9.92 -3.03 1.54
CA THR A 66 8.72 -3.86 1.38
C THR A 66 9.12 -5.12 0.64
N VAL A 67 9.01 -6.27 1.30
CA VAL A 67 9.57 -7.54 0.84
C VAL A 67 8.65 -8.72 1.17
N CYS A 68 8.68 -9.76 0.34
CA CYS A 68 8.06 -11.03 0.68
C CYS A 68 8.84 -11.75 1.79
N GLY A 69 8.16 -12.55 2.59
CA GLY A 69 8.79 -13.32 3.67
C GLY A 69 9.67 -14.48 3.19
N ASN A 70 9.70 -14.80 1.89
CA ASN A 70 10.68 -15.73 1.33
C ASN A 70 11.96 -15.04 0.82
N CYS A 71 12.06 -13.71 0.91
CA CYS A 71 13.22 -12.96 0.43
C CYS A 71 14.44 -13.14 1.34
N VAL A 72 15.59 -13.31 0.68
CA VAL A 72 16.92 -13.41 1.30
C VAL A 72 17.84 -12.32 0.74
N TRP A 73 18.84 -11.92 1.50
CA TRP A 73 19.90 -11.03 1.04
C TRP A 73 20.87 -11.78 0.12
N SER A 74 21.18 -11.21 -1.04
CA SER A 74 22.03 -11.86 -2.06
C SER A 74 23.47 -12.10 -1.61
N ASP A 75 23.99 -11.29 -0.68
CA ASP A 75 25.37 -11.40 -0.20
C ASP A 75 25.61 -12.56 0.78
N ASN A 76 24.61 -12.94 1.57
CA ASN A 76 24.79 -13.91 2.65
C ASN A 76 23.67 -14.96 2.78
N GLY A 77 22.64 -14.89 1.92
CA GLY A 77 21.52 -15.82 1.94
C GLY A 77 20.61 -15.72 3.17
N ALA A 78 20.83 -14.75 4.07
CA ALA A 78 20.02 -14.59 5.26
C ALA A 78 18.65 -14.00 4.90
N TYR A 79 17.58 -14.51 5.53
CA TYR A 79 16.24 -13.97 5.35
C TYR A 79 16.17 -12.49 5.77
N VAL A 80 15.44 -11.70 4.98
CA VAL A 80 15.21 -10.28 5.29
C VAL A 80 14.31 -10.17 6.52
N VAL A 81 13.23 -10.95 6.57
CA VAL A 81 12.34 -11.04 7.74
C VAL A 81 12.90 -12.14 8.65
N THR A 82 13.38 -11.76 9.83
CA THR A 82 14.14 -12.65 10.73
C THR A 82 13.29 -13.26 11.83
N THR A 83 12.08 -12.75 12.10
CA THR A 83 11.20 -13.24 13.18
C THR A 83 9.74 -13.20 12.74
N LYS A 84 8.95 -14.23 13.12
CA LYS A 84 7.54 -14.41 12.73
C LYS A 84 7.30 -14.29 11.21
N ARG A 85 8.29 -14.77 10.45
CA ARG A 85 8.30 -14.82 8.99
C ARG A 85 7.26 -15.82 8.48
N LYS A 86 6.54 -15.45 7.43
CA LYS A 86 5.68 -16.32 6.62
C LYS A 86 6.06 -16.16 5.16
N ALA A 87 6.37 -17.25 4.47
CA ALA A 87 7.02 -17.21 3.16
C ALA A 87 6.15 -16.52 2.09
N ASP A 88 4.84 -16.69 2.20
CA ASP A 88 3.77 -16.24 1.30
C ASP A 88 3.15 -14.90 1.71
N HIS A 89 3.70 -14.24 2.73
CA HIS A 89 3.25 -12.93 3.19
C HIS A 89 4.16 -11.80 2.69
N ILE A 90 3.59 -10.60 2.58
CA ILE A 90 4.34 -9.37 2.33
C ILE A 90 4.52 -8.56 3.61
N PHE A 91 5.75 -8.10 3.83
CA PHE A 91 6.14 -7.38 5.03
C PHE A 91 6.66 -6.00 4.66
N GLU A 92 6.40 -5.03 5.52
CA GLU A 92 7.06 -3.74 5.50
C GLU A 92 7.97 -3.60 6.70
N CYS A 93 9.27 -3.48 6.42
CA CYS A 93 10.33 -3.39 7.39
C CYS A 93 10.72 -1.92 7.59
N SER A 94 10.69 -1.49 8.85
CA SER A 94 11.24 -0.21 9.30
C SER A 94 12.77 -0.20 9.29
N PRO A 95 13.42 0.99 9.19
CA PRO A 95 14.87 1.14 9.39
C PRO A 95 15.36 0.58 10.73
N SER A 96 14.52 0.62 11.76
CA SER A 96 14.82 0.09 13.11
C SER A 96 14.70 -1.43 13.22
N GLY A 97 14.30 -2.12 12.16
CA GLY A 97 14.16 -3.58 12.11
C GLY A 97 12.85 -4.12 12.67
N ASN A 98 11.91 -3.27 13.10
CA ASN A 98 10.52 -3.68 13.30
C ASN A 98 9.84 -3.87 11.95
N CYS A 99 8.80 -4.69 11.88
CA CYS A 99 7.99 -4.77 10.68
C CYS A 99 6.50 -4.87 10.95
N CYS A 100 5.75 -4.63 9.88
CA CYS A 100 4.33 -4.93 9.79
C CYS A 100 4.08 -6.03 8.75
N ASP A 101 3.23 -6.99 9.12
CA ASP A 101 2.77 -8.06 8.23
C ASP A 101 1.47 -7.60 7.54
N TYR A 102 1.50 -7.49 6.21
CA TYR A 102 0.34 -7.12 5.40
C TYR A 102 -0.48 -8.33 4.94
N GLY A 103 -0.12 -9.53 5.35
CA GLY A 103 -0.83 -10.75 5.00
C GLY A 103 -0.32 -11.40 3.72
N TYR A 104 -1.09 -12.40 3.28
CA TYR A 104 -0.82 -13.18 2.09
C TYR A 104 -0.76 -12.31 0.82
N ALA A 105 0.23 -12.57 -0.03
CA ALA A 105 0.31 -12.05 -1.39
C ALA A 105 0.62 -13.19 -2.35
N SER A 106 -0.13 -13.28 -3.45
CA SER A 106 -0.08 -14.42 -4.39
C SER A 106 1.25 -14.59 -5.11
N ASP A 107 2.06 -13.54 -5.15
CA ASP A 107 3.38 -13.57 -5.75
C ASP A 107 4.50 -13.87 -4.74
N CYS A 108 4.22 -13.80 -3.44
CA CYS A 108 5.14 -14.22 -2.39
C CYS A 108 5.16 -15.75 -2.23
N GLY A 109 6.27 -16.29 -1.70
CA GLY A 109 6.43 -17.73 -1.48
C GLY A 109 6.87 -18.53 -2.72
N SER A 110 7.01 -17.86 -3.87
CA SER A 110 7.51 -18.45 -5.13
C SER A 110 8.92 -17.95 -5.47
N ALA A 111 9.57 -18.58 -6.45
CA ALA A 111 10.85 -18.10 -7.00
C ALA A 111 10.75 -16.71 -7.67
N SER A 112 9.54 -16.30 -8.05
CA SER A 112 9.25 -15.00 -8.69
C SER A 112 8.86 -13.91 -7.68
N ALA A 113 9.06 -14.14 -6.39
CA ALA A 113 8.70 -13.20 -5.34
C ALA A 113 9.40 -11.84 -5.48
N ARG A 114 8.67 -10.76 -5.17
CA ARG A 114 9.21 -9.40 -5.22
C ARG A 114 10.17 -9.09 -4.06
N CYS A 115 11.43 -9.44 -4.25
CA CYS A 115 12.49 -9.13 -3.31
C CYS A 115 13.17 -7.81 -3.66
N LYS A 116 12.56 -6.69 -3.25
CA LYS A 116 13.18 -5.35 -3.32
C LYS A 116 14.22 -5.18 -2.20
N VAL A 117 15.30 -5.94 -2.28
CA VAL A 117 16.44 -5.90 -1.36
C VAL A 117 17.60 -5.20 -2.06
N ASN A 118 17.84 -3.93 -1.73
CA ASN A 118 18.93 -3.11 -2.31
C ASN A 118 19.93 -2.72 -1.22
#